data_AF-A0A502GXA0-F1
#
_entry.id   AF-A0A502GXA0-F1
#
_cell.length_a   1.000
_cell.length_b   1.000
_cell.length_c   1.000
_cell.angle_alpha   90.00
_cell.angle_beta   90.00
_cell.angle_gamma   90.00
#
_symmetry.space_group_name_H-M   'P 1'
#
loop_
_entity.id
_entity.type
_entity.pdbx_description
1 polymer ?
#
loop_
_entity_poly.entity_id
_entity_poly.type
_entity_poly.pdbx_seq_one_letter_code
_entity_poly.pdbx_strand_id
1 'polypeptide(L)'
;MSTHTAGMLSIYTVTDLYNYYTARFTLPGAKVPSYFNFEIYTAAGPVYSLVASDAYFFSVFGDRYLTTPAKRADLQNLYVSYGINVNNSVAVNQQAFLRLMKDLRGGVSLSIEQTQFPGHWLRVELNNNNSLTYISCS
;
A
#
# COMPACT_ATOMS: atom_id res chain seq x y z
N MET A 1 5.09 -11.26 -11.66
CA MET A 1 5.22 -11.49 -10.20
C MET A 1 6.53 -10.88 -9.76
N SER A 2 6.51 -9.76 -9.02
CA SER A 2 7.70 -9.34 -8.27
C SER A 2 7.71 -10.17 -6.98
N THR A 3 8.62 -11.13 -6.91
CA THR A 3 8.88 -11.87 -5.68
C THR A 3 9.62 -10.96 -4.71
N HIS A 4 8.95 -10.57 -3.62
CA HIS A 4 9.57 -9.90 -2.47
C HIS A 4 10.42 -10.91 -1.69
N THR A 5 11.56 -11.29 -2.26
CA THR A 5 12.51 -12.23 -1.64
C THR A 5 13.87 -11.57 -1.47
N ALA A 6 13.92 -10.48 -0.69
CA ALA A 6 15.10 -10.03 0.06
C ALA A 6 14.77 -8.72 0.80
N GLY A 7 14.75 -8.74 2.14
CA GLY A 7 14.78 -7.51 2.95
C GLY A 7 13.41 -6.85 3.21
N MET A 8 12.53 -7.59 3.90
CA MET A 8 11.43 -7.15 4.79
C MET A 8 11.11 -5.63 4.89
N LEU A 9 10.72 -4.95 3.81
CA LEU A 9 9.85 -3.78 3.96
C LEU A 9 8.43 -4.32 4.05
N SER A 10 7.90 -4.34 5.27
CA SER A 10 6.55 -4.81 5.51
C SER A 10 5.55 -3.73 5.10
N ILE A 11 5.23 -3.71 3.81
CA ILE A 11 3.89 -3.99 3.27
C ILE A 11 3.84 -3.46 1.84
N TYR A 12 4.14 -2.18 1.55
CA TYR A 12 4.38 -1.68 0.18
C TYR A 12 5.55 -0.70 0.15
N THR A 13 6.56 -0.99 -0.66
CA THR A 13 7.65 -0.07 -0.95
C THR A 13 7.23 1.05 -1.89
N VAL A 14 8.03 2.11 -1.98
CA VAL A 14 7.82 3.17 -3.00
C VAL A 14 7.81 2.59 -4.42
N THR A 15 8.63 1.57 -4.67
CA THR A 15 8.65 0.86 -5.95
C THR A 15 7.34 0.13 -6.22
N ASP A 16 6.73 -0.48 -5.21
CA ASP A 16 5.44 -1.17 -5.37
C ASP A 16 4.32 -0.17 -5.68
N LEU A 17 4.30 0.97 -4.99
CA LEU A 17 3.34 2.05 -5.29
C LEU A 17 3.52 2.58 -6.71
N TYR A 18 4.76 2.78 -7.15
CA TYR A 18 5.06 3.21 -8.53
C TYR A 18 4.59 2.18 -9.55
N ASN A 19 4.87 0.90 -9.31
CA ASN A 19 4.43 -0.19 -10.19
C ASN A 19 2.89 -0.26 -10.25
N TYR A 20 2.21 -0.09 -9.11
CA TYR A 20 0.76 -0.06 -9.06
C TYR A 20 0.18 1.13 -9.83
N TYR A 21 0.67 2.34 -9.57
CA TYR A 21 0.24 3.54 -10.29
C TYR A 21 0.46 3.41 -11.80
N THR A 22 1.64 2.93 -12.21
CA THR A 22 1.98 2.73 -13.63
C THR A 22 1.03 1.73 -14.28
N ALA A 23 0.83 0.58 -13.63
CA ALA A 23 -0.09 -0.44 -14.11
C ALA A 23 -1.51 0.10 -14.26
N ARG A 24 -1.97 0.92 -13.31
CA ARG A 24 -3.35 1.41 -13.25
C ARG A 24 -3.66 2.55 -14.22
N PHE A 25 -2.73 3.48 -14.42
CA PHE A 25 -3.00 4.77 -15.07
C PHE A 25 -2.16 5.07 -16.30
N THR A 26 -0.95 4.51 -16.41
CA THR A 26 -0.01 4.93 -17.47
C THR A 26 0.13 3.90 -18.58
N LEU A 27 -0.35 2.66 -18.41
CA LEU A 27 -0.32 1.66 -19.47
C LEU A 27 -1.34 2.04 -20.58
N PRO A 28 -0.89 2.36 -21.80
CA PRO A 28 -1.79 2.72 -22.89
C PRO A 28 -2.68 1.52 -23.26
N GLY A 29 -3.99 1.75 -23.33
CA GLY A 29 -5.00 0.72 -23.64
C GLY A 29 -5.40 -0.17 -22.46
N ALA A 30 -4.80 0.02 -21.27
CA ALA A 30 -5.19 -0.71 -20.08
C ALA A 30 -6.55 -0.19 -19.59
N LYS A 31 -7.64 -0.86 -20.00
CA LYS A 31 -8.94 -0.81 -19.32
C LYS A 31 -8.80 -1.51 -17.97
N VAL A 32 -7.94 -1.00 -17.10
CA VAL A 32 -7.75 -1.59 -15.79
C VAL A 32 -9.08 -1.44 -15.06
N PRO A 33 -9.72 -2.55 -14.66
CA PRO A 33 -11.02 -2.49 -13.99
C PRO A 33 -10.94 -1.59 -12.76
N SER A 34 -12.07 -1.02 -12.36
CA SER A 34 -12.21 -0.34 -11.06
C SER A 34 -11.77 -1.21 -9.87
N TYR A 35 -11.67 -2.52 -10.05
CA TYR A 35 -11.30 -3.52 -9.02
C TYR A 35 -9.86 -4.06 -9.12
N PHE A 36 -8.93 -3.35 -9.78
CA PHE A 36 -7.54 -3.82 -9.78
C PHE A 36 -6.93 -3.60 -8.40
N ASN A 37 -6.48 -4.71 -7.80
CA ASN A 37 -5.80 -4.74 -6.53
C ASN A 37 -4.34 -5.13 -6.74
N PHE A 38 -3.44 -4.55 -5.95
CA PHE A 38 -2.04 -4.96 -5.92
C PHE A 38 -1.80 -5.83 -4.70
N GLU A 39 -1.58 -7.12 -4.93
CA GLU A 39 -1.40 -8.10 -3.86
C GLU A 39 0.07 -8.41 -3.60
N ILE A 40 0.42 -8.53 -2.32
CA ILE A 40 1.75 -8.97 -1.86
C ILE A 40 1.59 -10.21 -1.01
N TYR A 41 2.30 -11.26 -1.43
CA TYR A 41 2.42 -12.51 -0.70
C TYR A 41 3.66 -12.43 0.20
N THR A 42 3.49 -12.62 1.49
CA THR A 42 4.61 -12.64 2.44
C THR A 42 4.86 -14.05 2.95
N ALA A 43 6.12 -14.39 3.20
CA ALA A 43 6.48 -15.68 3.82
C ALA A 43 6.18 -15.73 5.33
N ALA A 44 5.85 -14.58 5.94
CA ALA A 44 5.83 -14.38 7.40
C ALA A 44 4.43 -14.10 7.98
N GLY A 45 3.38 -14.09 7.14
CA GLY A 45 2.03 -13.74 7.58
C GLY A 45 1.06 -13.53 6.43
N PRO A 46 -0.19 -13.15 6.73
CA PRO A 46 -1.27 -13.09 5.75
C PRO A 46 -0.99 -12.16 4.56
N VAL A 47 -1.68 -12.45 3.45
CA VAL A 47 -1.55 -11.75 2.17
C VAL A 47 -2.12 -10.33 2.29
N TYR A 48 -1.40 -9.36 1.75
CA TYR A 48 -1.84 -7.97 1.69
C TYR A 48 -2.41 -7.66 0.32
N SER A 49 -3.45 -6.82 0.30
CA SER A 49 -4.06 -6.30 -0.91
C SER A 49 -4.22 -4.79 -0.78
N LEU A 50 -3.64 -4.04 -1.72
CA LEU A 50 -3.75 -2.60 -1.81
C LEU A 50 -4.70 -2.24 -2.93
N VAL A 51 -5.68 -1.41 -2.61
CA VAL A 51 -6.73 -1.00 -3.52
C VAL A 51 -6.72 0.51 -3.65
N ALA A 52 -6.75 1.04 -4.87
CA ALA A 52 -7.02 2.44 -5.16
C ALA A 52 -8.50 2.74 -4.89
N SER A 53 -8.85 2.84 -3.61
CA SER A 53 -10.22 3.05 -3.13
C SER A 53 -10.80 4.39 -3.56
N ASP A 54 -9.95 5.38 -3.82
CA ASP A 54 -10.30 6.60 -4.53
C ASP A 54 -9.31 6.81 -5.68
N ALA A 55 -9.75 6.48 -6.90
CA ALA A 55 -8.91 6.55 -8.09
C ALA A 55 -8.44 7.97 -8.42
N TYR A 56 -9.22 9.00 -8.06
CA TYR A 56 -8.83 10.39 -8.27
C TYR A 56 -7.71 10.79 -7.31
N PHE A 57 -7.87 10.49 -6.01
CA PHE A 57 -6.81 10.80 -5.05
C PHE A 57 -5.55 9.99 -5.30
N PHE A 58 -5.65 8.73 -5.71
CA PHE A 58 -4.48 7.93 -6.02
C PHE A 58 -3.75 8.40 -7.30
N SER A 59 -4.47 8.89 -8.31
CA SER A 59 -3.82 9.46 -9.50
C SER A 59 -3.07 10.76 -9.16
N VAL A 60 -3.69 11.66 -8.39
CA VAL A 60 -3.04 12.90 -7.90
C VAL A 60 -1.82 12.60 -7.04
N PHE A 61 -1.92 11.60 -6.15
CA PHE A 61 -0.80 11.12 -5.36
C PHE A 61 0.35 10.62 -6.24
N GLY A 62 0.04 9.78 -7.23
CA GLY A 62 1.06 9.21 -8.11
C GLY A 62 1.75 10.26 -8.98
N ASP A 63 0.99 11.22 -9.51
CA ASP A 63 1.53 12.37 -10.24
C ASP A 63 2.51 13.15 -9.38
N ARG A 64 2.17 13.37 -8.11
CA ARG A 64 2.97 14.16 -7.17
C ARG A 64 4.24 13.42 -6.71
N TYR A 65 4.17 12.11 -6.45
CA TYR A 65 5.22 11.38 -5.74
C TYR A 65 5.88 10.23 -6.51
N LEU A 66 5.31 9.74 -7.60
CA LEU A 66 5.75 8.48 -8.23
C LEU A 66 6.32 8.64 -9.64
N THR A 67 5.94 9.69 -10.38
CA THR A 67 6.21 9.83 -11.82
C THR A 67 7.68 9.98 -12.21
N THR A 68 8.56 10.42 -11.30
CA THR A 68 10.00 10.60 -11.59
C THR A 68 10.88 9.97 -10.51
N PRO A 69 12.16 9.62 -10.81
CA PRO A 69 13.09 9.12 -9.80
C PRO A 69 13.25 10.07 -8.61
N ALA A 70 13.32 11.39 -8.85
CA ALA A 70 13.46 12.39 -7.78
C ALA A 70 12.24 12.39 -6.85
N LYS A 71 11.03 12.41 -7.41
CA LYS A 71 9.78 12.34 -6.62
C LYS A 71 9.70 11.06 -5.77
N ARG A 72 10.16 9.93 -6.32
CA ARG A 72 10.22 8.65 -5.59
C ARG A 72 11.25 8.69 -4.46
N ALA A 73 12.39 9.35 -4.66
CA ALA A 73 13.37 9.57 -3.60
C ALA A 73 12.78 10.45 -2.48
N ASP A 74 12.02 11.49 -2.82
CA ASP A 74 11.31 12.33 -1.83
C ASP A 74 10.29 11.52 -1.04
N LEU A 75 9.50 10.66 -1.69
CA LEU A 75 8.58 9.77 -1.00
C LEU A 75 9.33 8.76 -0.11
N GLN A 76 10.48 8.26 -0.54
CA GLN A 76 11.31 7.38 0.27
C GLN A 76 11.85 8.07 1.54
N ASN A 77 12.16 9.37 1.46
CA ASN A 77 12.52 10.16 2.63
C ASN A 77 11.33 10.36 3.57
N LEU A 78 10.12 10.55 3.04
CA LEU A 78 8.89 10.58 3.85
C LEU A 78 8.60 9.24 4.52
N TYR A 79 8.87 8.12 3.86
CA TYR A 79 8.79 6.80 4.50
C TYR A 79 9.67 6.74 5.76
N VAL A 80 10.92 7.22 5.66
CA VAL A 80 11.84 7.27 6.81
C VAL A 80 11.30 8.20 7.90
N SER A 81 10.77 9.38 7.55
CA SER A 81 10.24 10.32 8.55
C SER A 81 8.98 9.83 9.26
N TYR A 82 8.17 8.99 8.61
CA TYR A 82 7.02 8.32 9.22
C TYR A 82 7.41 7.06 10.01
N GLY A 83 8.69 6.71 10.02
CA GLY A 83 9.21 5.53 10.69
C GLY A 83 8.89 4.24 9.95
N ILE A 84 8.84 4.24 8.62
CA ILE A 84 8.70 3.02 7.81
C ILE A 84 10.11 2.51 7.47
N ASN A 85 10.52 1.37 8.03
CA ASN A 85 11.85 0.81 7.77
C ASN A 85 11.90 -0.72 7.99
N VAL A 86 12.94 -1.36 7.46
CA VAL A 86 13.09 -2.84 7.47
C VAL A 86 13.26 -3.46 8.85
N ASN A 87 13.65 -2.67 9.86
CA ASN A 87 13.91 -3.17 11.22
C ASN A 87 12.64 -3.16 12.09
N ASN A 88 11.57 -2.52 11.61
CA ASN A 88 10.30 -2.48 12.32
C ASN A 88 9.48 -3.74 12.13
N SER A 89 8.61 -4.02 13.09
CA SER A 89 7.60 -5.05 12.93
C SER A 89 6.60 -4.68 11.83
N VAL A 90 5.96 -5.71 11.27
CA VAL A 90 4.94 -5.57 10.22
C VAL A 90 3.84 -4.59 10.64
N ALA A 91 3.31 -4.73 11.85
CA ALA A 91 2.26 -3.86 12.37
C ALA A 91 2.71 -2.39 12.51
N VAL A 92 3.95 -2.14 12.92
CA VAL A 92 4.46 -0.76 13.06
C VAL A 92 4.56 -0.08 11.69
N ASN A 93 5.12 -0.76 10.70
CA ASN A 93 5.19 -0.24 9.33
C ASN A 93 3.81 -0.10 8.70
N GLN A 94 2.87 -1.03 8.96
CA GLN A 94 1.48 -0.94 8.50
C GLN A 94 0.81 0.34 9.00
N GLN A 95 0.92 0.60 10.30
CA GLN A 95 0.37 1.79 10.93
C GLN A 95 0.99 3.06 10.36
N ALA A 96 2.31 3.09 10.21
CA ALA A 96 3.04 4.21 9.64
C ALA A 96 2.67 4.47 8.17
N PHE A 97 2.55 3.41 7.37
CA PHE A 97 2.11 3.48 5.98
C PHE A 97 0.69 4.04 5.85
N LEU A 98 -0.25 3.56 6.65
CA LEU A 98 -1.62 4.07 6.63
C LEU A 98 -1.70 5.54 7.06
N ARG A 99 -0.87 5.97 8.02
CA ARG A 99 -0.78 7.39 8.40
C ARG A 99 -0.26 8.22 7.24
N LEU A 100 0.84 7.79 6.61
CA LEU A 100 1.40 8.46 5.44
C LEU A 100 0.37 8.60 4.32
N MET A 101 -0.33 7.52 3.96
CA MET A 101 -1.33 7.57 2.90
C MET A 101 -2.54 8.43 3.29
N LYS A 102 -2.94 8.46 4.56
CA LYS A 102 -4.00 9.36 5.04
C LYS A 102 -3.57 10.83 4.90
N ASP A 103 -2.38 11.18 5.40
CA ASP A 103 -1.90 12.56 5.45
C ASP A 103 -1.60 13.11 4.05
N LEU A 104 -1.09 12.26 3.16
CA LEU A 104 -0.82 12.61 1.77
C LEU A 104 -2.05 12.51 0.85
N ARG A 105 -3.21 12.10 1.38
CA ARG A 105 -4.42 11.79 0.60
C ARG A 105 -4.10 10.82 -0.54
N GLY A 106 -3.46 9.71 -0.22
CA GLY A 106 -2.96 8.72 -1.16
C GLY A 106 -4.05 7.94 -1.91
N GLY A 107 -5.33 8.02 -1.50
CA GLY A 107 -6.44 7.38 -2.23
C GLY A 107 -6.38 5.86 -2.27
N VAL A 108 -5.69 5.24 -1.31
CA VAL A 108 -5.57 3.77 -1.20
C VAL A 108 -6.19 3.26 0.09
N SER A 109 -6.69 2.03 0.03
CA SER A 109 -7.08 1.23 1.19
C SER A 109 -6.25 -0.05 1.22
N LEU A 110 -5.94 -0.50 2.44
CA LEU A 110 -5.22 -1.74 2.68
C LEU A 110 -6.19 -2.79 3.21
N SER A 111 -6.10 -4.00 2.66
CA SER A 111 -6.80 -5.18 3.16
C SER A 111 -5.79 -6.29 3.44
N ILE A 112 -6.13 -7.14 4.40
CA ILE A 112 -5.34 -8.29 4.80
C ILE A 112 -6.22 -9.54 4.80
N GLU A 113 -5.72 -10.64 4.26
CA GLU A 113 -6.45 -11.91 4.26
C GLU A 113 -6.41 -12.54 5.66
N GLN A 114 -7.50 -13.19 6.09
CA GLN A 114 -7.50 -13.94 7.34
C GLN A 114 -6.80 -15.29 7.14
N THR A 115 -5.74 -15.54 7.91
CA THR A 115 -4.98 -16.80 7.83
C THR A 115 -5.81 -18.05 8.11
N GLN A 116 -6.83 -17.92 8.96
CA GLN A 116 -7.73 -19.02 9.33
C GLN A 116 -8.86 -19.24 8.31
N PHE A 117 -9.12 -18.25 7.44
CA PHE A 117 -10.22 -18.28 6.48
C PHE A 117 -9.76 -17.70 5.14
N PRO A 118 -9.07 -18.48 4.30
CA PRO A 118 -8.68 -18.05 2.97
C PRO A 118 -9.88 -17.51 2.17
N GLY A 119 -9.70 -16.40 1.47
CA GLY A 119 -10.75 -15.66 0.78
C GLY A 119 -11.52 -14.65 1.64
N HIS A 120 -11.31 -14.62 2.96
CA HIS A 120 -11.90 -13.61 3.84
C HIS A 120 -10.92 -12.46 4.08
N TRP A 121 -11.31 -11.26 3.66
CA TRP A 121 -10.48 -10.07 3.75
C TRP A 121 -10.96 -9.16 4.88
N LEU A 122 -10.01 -8.63 5.64
CA LEU A 122 -10.23 -7.56 6.60
C LEU A 122 -9.64 -6.28 6.04
N ARG A 123 -10.44 -5.23 5.98
CA ARG A 123 -9.94 -3.88 5.72
C ARG A 123 -9.20 -3.39 6.94
N VAL A 124 -8.00 -2.88 6.72
CA VAL A 124 -7.14 -2.32 7.76
C VAL A 124 -7.32 -0.80 7.76
N GLU A 125 -7.66 -0.25 8.91
CA GLU A 125 -7.84 1.18 9.09
C GLU A 125 -7.10 1.70 10.33
N LEU A 126 -7.02 3.03 10.43
CA LEU A 126 -6.59 3.72 11.63
C LEU A 126 -7.81 4.24 12.38
N ASN A 127 -7.92 3.92 13.66
CA ASN A 127 -8.90 4.55 14.54
C ASN A 127 -8.51 5.99 14.91
N ASN A 128 -9.33 6.63 15.74
CA ASN A 128 -9.10 8.01 16.20
C ASN A 128 -7.78 8.20 16.97
N ASN A 129 -7.21 7.13 17.53
CA ASN A 129 -5.93 7.13 18.23
C ASN A 129 -4.77 6.72 17.32
N ASN A 130 -4.97 6.73 15.99
CA ASN A 130 -4.01 6.25 14.98
C ASN A 130 -3.53 4.81 15.22
N SER A 131 -4.32 3.98 15.89
CA SER A 131 -4.02 2.55 16.09
C SER A 131 -4.74 1.71 15.03
N LEU A 132 -4.15 0.58 14.68
CA LEU A 132 -4.72 -0.33 13.68
C LEU A 132 -6.04 -0.93 14.17
N THR A 133 -7.03 -0.92 13.29
CA THR A 133 -8.30 -1.63 13.46
C THR A 133 -8.60 -2.44 12.21
N TYR A 134 -9.27 -3.57 12.41
CA TYR A 134 -9.60 -4.51 11.33
C TYR A 134 -11.10 -4.63 11.21
N ILE A 135 -11.62 -4.40 10.00
CA ILE A 135 -13.04 -4.40 9.71
C ILE A 135 -13.31 -5.49 8.69
N SER A 136 -14.30 -6.35 8.95
CA SER A 136 -14.68 -7.36 7.96
C SER A 136 -15.17 -6.69 6.68
N CYS A 137 -14.64 -7.10 5.54
CA CYS A 137 -15.23 -6.77 4.25
C CYS A 137 -16.51 -7.61 4.12
N SER A 138 -17.68 -6.95 4.09
CA SER A 138 -19.00 -7.56 3.84
C SER A 138 -19.32 -7.60 2.36
#